data_AF-A0A9E0GHV5-F1
#
_entry.id   AF-A0A9E0GHV5-F1
#
_cell.length_a   1.000
_cell.length_b   1.000
_cell.length_c   1.000
_cell.angle_alpha   90.00
_cell.angle_beta   90.00
_cell.angle_gamma   90.00
#
_symmetry.space_group_name_H-M   'P 1'
#
loop_
_entity.id
_entity.type
_entity.pdbx_description
1 polymer ?
#
loop_
_entity_poly.entity_id
_entity_poly.type
_entity_poly.pdbx_seq_one_letter_code
_entity_poly.pdbx_strand_id
1 'polypeptide(L)'
;MYSNKQNGVVYSGERTMNPNQLALLIAAPQEGEPAMHNDMTAMTQALLDRGLSADRILSLHGRLDRTLVLACLRTVRRRITLWENGSLFIHVSGDGFFIGDTSETARAGLLFDESNDVTDDGHLFWDNFFAALNLPTGIRLILLPDL
;
A
#
# COMPACT_ATOMS: atom_id res chain seq x y z
N MET A 1 9.01 57.26 22.94
CA MET A 1 8.86 55.79 23.02
C MET A 1 8.11 55.33 21.78
N TYR A 2 8.81 54.82 20.78
CA TYR A 2 8.19 54.25 19.58
C TYR A 2 7.93 52.76 19.83
N SER A 3 6.67 52.38 19.93
CA SER A 3 6.24 50.97 20.02
C SER A 3 6.10 50.42 18.61
N ASN A 4 7.10 49.66 18.17
CA ASN A 4 7.13 49.01 16.86
C ASN A 4 6.32 47.70 16.95
N LYS A 5 5.08 47.69 16.44
CA LYS A 5 4.28 46.46 16.28
C LYS A 5 4.82 45.71 15.05
N GLN A 6 5.59 44.64 15.29
CA GLN A 6 5.96 43.70 14.24
C GLN A 6 4.73 42.89 13.84
N ASN A 7 4.22 43.16 12.63
CA ASN A 7 3.29 42.29 11.92
C ASN A 7 3.98 40.97 11.61
N GLY A 8 3.66 39.92 12.37
CA GLY A 8 4.00 38.55 12.03
C GLY A 8 3.21 38.13 10.79
N VAL A 9 3.89 38.11 9.64
CA VAL A 9 3.38 37.44 8.45
C VAL A 9 3.43 35.94 8.72
N VAL A 10 2.28 35.35 9.03
CA VAL A 10 2.12 33.90 9.05
C VAL A 10 2.14 33.43 7.60
N TYR A 11 3.29 32.96 7.14
CA TYR A 11 3.35 32.17 5.91
C TYR A 11 2.66 30.83 6.21
N SER A 12 1.37 30.74 5.96
CA SER A 12 0.71 29.45 5.70
C SER A 12 1.28 28.94 4.38
N GLY A 13 2.47 28.34 4.44
CA GLY A 13 3.00 27.58 3.33
C GLY A 13 2.04 26.41 3.09
N GLU A 14 1.06 26.62 2.22
CA GLU A 14 0.32 25.55 1.60
C GLU A 14 1.37 24.66 0.95
N ARG A 15 1.71 23.59 1.65
CA ARG A 15 2.60 22.55 1.15
C ARG A 15 1.81 21.93 0.01
N THR A 16 2.01 22.44 -1.21
CA THR A 16 1.37 21.92 -2.41
C THR A 16 1.73 20.44 -2.47
N MET A 17 0.77 19.59 -2.08
CA MET A 17 0.99 18.17 -2.15
C MET A 17 1.25 17.80 -3.59
N ASN A 18 2.20 16.88 -3.79
CA ASN A 18 2.44 16.34 -5.11
C ASN A 18 1.11 15.72 -5.60
N PRO A 19 0.54 16.15 -6.74
CA PRO A 19 -0.73 15.61 -7.23
C PRO A 19 -0.64 14.12 -7.61
N ASN A 20 0.58 13.60 -7.76
CA ASN A 20 0.88 12.23 -8.15
C ASN A 20 1.26 11.39 -6.94
N GLN A 21 0.33 11.28 -5.99
CA GLN A 21 0.42 10.37 -4.85
C GLN A 21 -0.79 9.44 -4.83
N LEU A 22 -0.53 8.17 -4.53
CA LEU A 22 -1.55 7.13 -4.34
C LEU A 22 -1.12 6.24 -3.19
N ALA A 23 -2.07 5.85 -2.35
CA ALA A 23 -1.91 4.80 -1.37
C ALA A 23 -2.77 3.60 -1.76
N LEU A 24 -2.22 2.40 -1.63
CA LEU A 24 -2.93 1.13 -1.70
C LEU A 24 -2.79 0.44 -0.34
N LEU A 25 -3.91 0.16 0.31
CA LEU A 25 -3.96 -0.58 1.56
C LEU A 25 -4.59 -1.94 1.28
N ILE A 26 -3.87 -3.02 1.59
CA ILE A 26 -4.34 -4.39 1.44
C ILE A 26 -4.44 -4.98 2.84
N ALA A 27 -5.63 -5.43 3.21
CA ALA A 27 -5.88 -6.20 4.43
C ALA A 27 -6.39 -7.57 4.02
N ALA A 28 -5.63 -8.62 4.32
CA ALA A 28 -5.99 -10.02 4.08
C ALA A 28 -6.33 -10.70 5.42
N PRO A 29 -7.49 -10.40 6.03
CA PRO A 29 -7.89 -11.03 7.28
C PRO A 29 -8.25 -12.50 7.08
N GLN A 30 -7.85 -13.34 8.01
CA GLN A 30 -8.45 -14.66 8.17
C GLN A 30 -9.83 -14.57 8.83
N GLU A 31 -10.61 -15.64 8.75
CA GLU A 31 -11.95 -15.68 9.32
C GLU A 31 -11.91 -15.44 10.84
N GLY A 32 -12.56 -14.38 11.30
CA GLY A 32 -12.64 -14.03 12.72
C GLY A 32 -11.51 -13.14 13.24
N GLU A 33 -10.55 -12.74 12.39
CA GLU A 33 -9.41 -11.93 12.81
C GLU A 33 -9.58 -10.45 12.44
N PRO A 34 -9.81 -9.55 13.42
CA PRO A 34 -10.02 -8.14 13.13
C PRO A 34 -8.71 -7.35 12.99
N ALA A 35 -7.55 -7.94 13.29
CA ALA A 35 -6.26 -7.24 13.39
C ALA A 35 -5.93 -6.47 12.10
N MET A 36 -5.92 -7.16 10.96
CA MET A 36 -5.60 -6.55 9.67
C MET A 36 -6.56 -5.42 9.28
N HIS A 37 -7.83 -5.54 9.68
CA HIS A 37 -8.82 -4.48 9.46
C HIS A 37 -8.54 -3.24 10.32
N ASN A 38 -8.11 -3.45 11.57
CA ASN A 38 -7.70 -2.37 12.46
C ASN A 38 -6.46 -1.66 11.93
N ASP A 39 -5.46 -2.39 11.41
CA ASP A 39 -4.25 -1.81 10.83
C ASP A 39 -4.57 -0.96 9.60
N MET A 40 -5.43 -1.46 8.71
CA MET A 40 -5.91 -0.69 7.57
C MET A 40 -6.65 0.59 7.99
N THR A 41 -7.49 0.51 9.02
CA THR A 41 -8.22 1.68 9.55
C THR A 41 -7.24 2.71 10.14
N ALA A 42 -6.28 2.25 10.95
CA ALA A 42 -5.25 3.09 11.53
C ALA A 42 -4.38 3.74 10.45
N MET A 43 -3.98 2.98 9.42
CA MET A 43 -3.17 3.48 8.31
C MET A 43 -3.96 4.48 7.45
N THR A 44 -5.24 4.23 7.20
CA THR A 44 -6.13 5.17 6.50
C THR A 44 -6.17 6.50 7.23
N GLN A 45 -6.44 6.47 8.55
CA GLN A 45 -6.47 7.69 9.36
C GLN A 45 -5.11 8.41 9.35
N ALA A 46 -4.02 7.67 9.51
CA ALA A 46 -2.67 8.22 9.50
C ALA A 46 -2.29 8.91 8.18
N LEU A 47 -2.81 8.41 7.04
CA LEU A 47 -2.61 9.02 5.71
C LEU A 47 -3.46 10.28 5.53
N LEU A 48 -4.72 10.24 5.98
CA LEU A 48 -5.62 11.40 5.99
C LEU A 48 -5.05 12.53 6.86
N ASP A 49 -4.54 12.22 8.05
CA ASP A 49 -3.93 13.17 8.98
C ASP A 49 -2.65 13.82 8.39
N ARG A 50 -1.96 13.08 7.51
CA ARG A 50 -0.81 13.60 6.76
C ARG A 50 -1.22 14.43 5.54
N GLY A 51 -2.52 14.50 5.25
CA GLY A 51 -3.18 15.31 4.23
C GLY A 51 -3.41 14.61 2.89
N LEU A 52 -3.16 13.30 2.79
CA LEU A 52 -3.50 12.56 1.58
C LEU A 52 -5.03 12.48 1.47
N SER A 53 -5.60 12.90 0.34
CA SER A 53 -7.05 12.90 0.16
C SER A 53 -7.62 11.49 0.00
N ALA A 54 -8.86 11.27 0.45
CA ALA A 54 -9.49 9.95 0.45
C ALA A 54 -9.61 9.32 -0.95
N ASP A 55 -9.77 10.11 -2.02
CA ASP A 55 -9.79 9.64 -3.42
C ASP A 55 -8.45 9.07 -3.90
N ARG A 56 -7.39 9.29 -3.12
CA ARG A 56 -6.02 8.80 -3.32
C ARG A 56 -5.67 7.63 -2.41
N ILE A 57 -6.61 7.15 -1.61
CA ILE A 57 -6.45 5.95 -0.79
C ILE A 57 -7.35 4.87 -1.38
N LEU A 58 -6.73 3.82 -1.91
CA LEU A 58 -7.42 2.62 -2.37
C LEU A 58 -7.29 1.56 -1.29
N SER A 59 -8.40 0.98 -0.88
CA SER A 59 -8.42 -0.08 0.13
C SER A 59 -8.97 -1.36 -0.47
N LEU A 60 -8.28 -2.47 -0.23
CA LEU A 60 -8.68 -3.81 -0.60
C LEU A 60 -8.72 -4.65 0.68
N HIS A 61 -9.90 -5.15 1.04
CA HIS A 61 -10.11 -5.91 2.26
C HIS A 61 -11.25 -6.92 2.12
N GLY A 62 -11.38 -7.82 3.10
CA GLY A 62 -12.37 -8.89 3.11
C GLY A 62 -11.76 -10.21 2.64
N ARG A 63 -12.57 -11.06 2.01
CA ARG A 63 -12.08 -12.33 1.43
C ARG A 63 -11.26 -12.01 0.18
N LEU A 64 -9.94 -12.08 0.32
CA LEU A 64 -9.00 -11.85 -0.77
C LEU A 64 -8.50 -13.17 -1.33
N ASP A 65 -8.06 -13.12 -2.59
CA ASP A 65 -7.35 -14.20 -3.25
C ASP A 65 -6.28 -13.61 -4.17
N ARG A 66 -5.40 -14.49 -4.68
CA ARG A 66 -4.32 -14.11 -5.59
C ARG A 66 -4.85 -13.33 -6.79
N THR A 67 -5.92 -13.80 -7.42
CA THR A 67 -6.47 -13.21 -8.65
C THR A 67 -6.95 -11.78 -8.41
N LEU A 68 -7.68 -11.54 -7.32
CA LEU A 68 -8.21 -10.24 -6.94
C LEU A 68 -7.10 -9.24 -6.63
N VAL A 69 -6.09 -9.65 -5.85
CA VAL A 69 -4.95 -8.77 -5.52
C VAL A 69 -4.17 -8.41 -6.78
N LEU A 70 -3.89 -9.39 -7.67
CA LEU A 70 -3.21 -9.12 -8.94
C LEU A 70 -4.02 -8.19 -9.86
N ALA A 71 -5.35 -8.33 -9.91
CA ALA A 71 -6.23 -7.44 -10.66
C ALA A 71 -6.21 -6.00 -10.10
N CYS A 72 -6.20 -5.86 -8.77
CA CYS A 72 -6.07 -4.57 -8.09
C CYS A 72 -4.73 -3.90 -8.43
N LEU A 73 -3.62 -4.62 -8.33
CA LEU A 73 -2.28 -4.11 -8.66
C LEU A 73 -2.19 -3.63 -10.10
N ARG A 74 -2.78 -4.37 -11.05
CA ARG A 74 -2.84 -3.96 -12.46
C ARG A 74 -3.69 -2.69 -12.66
N THR A 75 -4.75 -2.52 -11.88
CA THR A 75 -5.57 -1.29 -11.89
C THR A 75 -4.79 -0.10 -11.35
N VAL A 76 -4.07 -0.29 -10.23
CA VAL A 76 -3.15 0.71 -9.67
C VAL A 76 -2.10 1.12 -10.68
N ARG A 77 -1.43 0.14 -11.32
CA ARG A 77 -0.45 0.39 -12.39
C ARG A 77 -1.04 1.28 -13.48
N ARG A 78 -2.24 0.98 -13.98
CA ARG A 78 -2.90 1.77 -15.02
C ARG A 78 -3.14 3.22 -14.58
N ARG A 79 -3.51 3.44 -13.31
CA ARG A 79 -3.75 4.79 -12.76
C ARG A 79 -2.47 5.63 -12.70
N ILE A 80 -1.33 5.01 -12.43
CA ILE A 80 -0.05 5.71 -12.28
C ILE A 80 0.81 5.72 -13.55
N THR A 81 0.39 5.03 -14.63
CA THR A 81 1.23 4.84 -15.83
C THR A 81 1.57 6.13 -16.57
N LEU A 82 0.77 7.19 -16.41
CA LEU A 82 0.96 8.48 -17.08
C LEU A 82 1.72 9.48 -16.21
N TRP A 83 2.10 9.10 -14.99
CA TRP A 83 2.85 9.97 -14.11
C TRP A 83 4.31 9.99 -14.52
N GLU A 84 4.85 11.17 -14.83
CA GLU A 84 6.29 11.34 -15.07
C GLU A 84 7.09 11.14 -13.78
N ASN A 85 6.55 11.63 -12.66
CA ASN A 85 7.09 11.48 -11.32
C ASN A 85 5.94 11.35 -10.33
N GLY A 86 6.11 10.55 -9.29
CA GLY A 86 5.11 10.37 -8.25
C GLY A 86 5.52 9.39 -7.15
N SER A 87 4.62 9.13 -6.22
CA SER A 87 4.84 8.11 -5.19
C SER A 87 3.63 7.19 -5.05
N LEU A 88 3.92 5.89 -4.99
CA LEU A 88 2.97 4.86 -4.60
C LEU A 88 3.35 4.36 -3.21
N PHE A 89 2.45 4.54 -2.25
CA PHE A 89 2.53 3.90 -0.95
C PHE A 89 1.70 2.62 -0.97
N ILE A 90 2.27 1.51 -0.49
CA ILE A 90 1.58 0.24 -0.33
C ILE A 90 1.75 -0.21 1.11
N HIS A 91 0.65 -0.44 1.79
CA HIS A 91 0.60 -1.15 3.06
C HIS A 91 -0.07 -2.50 2.84
N VAL A 92 0.53 -3.57 3.35
CA VAL A 92 -0.04 -4.92 3.30
C VAL A 92 -0.07 -5.46 4.71
N SER A 93 -1.25 -5.78 5.23
CA SER A 93 -1.44 -6.45 6.51
C SER A 93 -2.18 -7.77 6.28
N GLY A 94 -1.63 -8.86 6.77
CA GLY A 94 -2.10 -10.22 6.51
C GLY A 94 -1.04 -11.24 6.91
N ASP A 95 -1.31 -12.53 6.73
CA ASP A 95 -0.33 -13.54 7.09
C ASP A 95 0.76 -13.72 6.02
N GLY A 96 1.99 -13.86 6.49
CA GLY A 96 3.12 -14.26 5.65
C GLY A 96 3.05 -15.74 5.25
N PHE A 97 3.46 -16.02 4.01
CA PHE A 97 3.73 -17.37 3.51
C PHE A 97 5.19 -17.48 3.04
N PHE A 98 5.81 -18.64 3.23
CA PHE A 98 7.15 -18.89 2.69
C PHE A 98 7.29 -20.33 2.18
N ILE A 99 8.09 -20.49 1.12
CA ILE A 99 8.57 -21.79 0.64
C ILE A 99 10.09 -21.75 0.44
N GLY A 100 10.70 -22.93 0.33
CA GLY A 100 12.14 -23.09 0.09
C GLY A 100 12.88 -23.57 1.34
N ASP A 101 13.90 -24.40 1.13
CA ASP A 101 14.65 -25.04 2.22
C ASP A 101 15.95 -24.27 2.57
N THR A 102 16.35 -23.32 1.73
CA THR A 102 17.57 -22.53 1.90
C THR A 102 17.30 -21.04 1.69
N SER A 103 18.20 -20.18 2.15
CA SER A 103 18.13 -18.73 1.92
C SER A 103 18.05 -18.35 0.44
N GLU A 104 18.70 -19.12 -0.43
CA GLU A 104 18.76 -18.85 -1.87
C GLU A 104 17.49 -19.29 -2.60
N THR A 105 16.77 -20.25 -2.02
CA THR A 105 15.53 -20.81 -2.59
C THR A 105 14.27 -20.27 -1.91
N ALA A 106 14.45 -19.50 -0.82
CA ALA A 106 13.37 -18.90 -0.05
C ALA A 106 12.55 -17.95 -0.91
N ARG A 107 11.23 -18.19 -0.97
CA ARG A 107 10.26 -17.30 -1.60
C ARG A 107 9.18 -16.96 -0.60
N ALA A 108 9.11 -15.68 -0.25
CA ALA A 108 8.09 -15.14 0.64
C ALA A 108 6.89 -14.60 -0.15
N GLY A 109 5.74 -14.56 0.50
CA GLY A 109 4.48 -14.08 -0.07
C GLY A 109 3.42 -13.83 0.99
N LEU A 110 2.21 -13.62 0.49
CA LEU A 110 0.99 -13.45 1.26
C LEU A 110 0.21 -14.76 1.27
N LEU A 111 -0.34 -15.11 2.42
CA LEU A 111 -1.31 -16.17 2.60
C LEU A 111 -2.72 -15.57 2.61
N PHE A 112 -3.65 -16.20 1.89
CA PHE A 112 -5.07 -15.81 1.86
C PHE A 112 -6.01 -16.93 2.30
N ASP A 113 -5.58 -18.17 2.11
CA ASP A 113 -6.29 -19.38 2.49
C ASP A 113 -5.26 -20.44 2.90
N GLU A 114 -5.57 -21.28 3.90
CA GLU A 114 -4.71 -22.33 4.43
C GLU A 114 -4.56 -23.55 3.49
N SER A 115 -5.00 -23.43 2.23
CA SER A 115 -4.82 -24.45 1.21
C SER A 115 -3.34 -24.81 1.08
N ASN A 116 -2.98 -26.08 1.23
CA ASN A 116 -1.58 -26.52 1.04
C ASN A 116 -1.16 -26.58 -0.44
N ASP A 117 -2.07 -26.30 -1.38
CA ASP A 117 -1.76 -26.25 -2.81
C ASP A 117 -1.20 -24.87 -3.19
N VAL A 118 0.12 -24.80 -3.36
CA VAL A 118 0.83 -23.58 -3.78
C VAL A 118 0.47 -23.10 -5.19
N THR A 119 -0.20 -23.92 -5.99
CA THR A 119 -0.69 -23.53 -7.32
C THR A 119 -2.05 -22.84 -7.27
N ASP A 120 -2.77 -23.02 -6.16
CA ASP A 120 -4.07 -22.43 -5.89
C ASP A 120 -4.00 -20.91 -5.69
N ASP A 121 -5.15 -20.24 -5.72
CA ASP A 121 -5.29 -18.80 -5.52
C ASP A 121 -5.13 -18.38 -4.05
N GLY A 122 -4.80 -19.30 -3.15
CA GLY A 122 -4.59 -19.07 -1.71
C GLY A 122 -3.28 -18.37 -1.34
N HIS A 123 -2.35 -18.18 -2.28
CA HIS A 123 -1.05 -17.54 -2.01
C HIS A 123 -0.65 -16.54 -3.09
N LEU A 124 0.05 -15.46 -2.69
CA LEU A 124 0.69 -14.54 -3.63
C LEU A 124 2.13 -14.24 -3.22
N PHE A 125 3.08 -14.80 -3.98
CA PHE A 125 4.49 -14.48 -3.82
C PHE A 125 4.82 -13.03 -4.21
N TRP A 126 5.83 -12.46 -3.54
CA TRP A 126 6.27 -11.08 -3.76
C TRP A 126 6.78 -10.82 -5.18
N ASP A 127 7.41 -11.80 -5.82
CA ASP A 127 7.85 -11.68 -7.23
C ASP A 127 6.66 -11.46 -8.17
N ASN A 128 5.58 -12.23 -8.00
CA ASN A 128 4.33 -12.06 -8.74
C ASN A 128 3.64 -10.72 -8.42
N PHE A 129 3.68 -10.30 -7.15
CA PHE A 129 3.17 -9.01 -6.70
C PHE A 129 3.86 -7.86 -7.45
N PHE A 130 5.20 -7.83 -7.43
CA PHE A 130 5.98 -6.79 -8.10
C PHE A 130 5.88 -6.87 -9.62
N ALA A 131 5.82 -8.08 -10.20
CA ALA A 131 5.60 -8.27 -11.63
C ALA A 131 4.24 -7.73 -12.10
N ALA A 132 3.18 -7.89 -11.29
CA ALA A 132 1.86 -7.35 -11.62
C ALA A 132 1.80 -5.82 -11.50
N LEU A 133 2.49 -5.28 -10.50
CA LEU A 133 2.61 -3.84 -10.33
C LEU A 133 3.41 -3.20 -11.47
N ASN A 134 4.49 -3.85 -11.91
CA ASN A 134 5.39 -3.42 -13.00
C ASN A 134 5.58 -1.89 -13.01
N LEU A 135 6.22 -1.41 -11.93
CA LEU A 135 6.24 0.00 -11.55
C LEU A 135 6.87 0.86 -12.66
N PRO A 136 6.19 1.91 -13.14
CA PRO A 136 6.77 2.82 -14.12
C PRO A 136 8.00 3.53 -13.59
N THR A 137 8.94 3.86 -14.48
CA THR A 137 10.09 4.72 -14.18
C THR A 137 9.63 6.07 -13.62
N GLY A 138 10.37 6.62 -12.65
CA GLY A 138 10.05 7.91 -12.02
C GLY A 138 9.04 7.81 -10.87
N ILE A 139 8.45 6.63 -10.64
CA ILE A 139 7.60 6.39 -9.48
C ILE A 139 8.42 5.85 -8.32
N ARG A 140 8.32 6.52 -7.17
CA ARG A 140 8.87 6.03 -5.91
C ARG A 140 7.87 5.09 -5.24
N LEU A 141 8.26 3.82 -5.06
CA LEU A 141 7.52 2.88 -4.23
C LEU A 141 7.94 3.01 -2.76
N ILE A 142 6.94 3.05 -1.87
CA ILE A 142 7.10 2.88 -0.42
C ILE A 142 6.26 1.65 -0.06
N LEU A 143 6.90 0.58 0.37
CA LEU A 143 6.23 -0.65 0.77
C LEU A 143 6.39 -0.84 2.28
N LEU A 144 5.27 -1.10 2.96
CA LEU A 144 5.21 -1.45 4.37
C LEU A 144 4.43 -2.76 4.52
N PRO A 145 5.12 -3.91 4.52
CA PRO A 145 4.51 -5.19 4.83
C PRO A 145 4.43 -5.37 6.35
N ASP A 146 3.29 -5.85 6.82
CA ASP A 146 2.99 -6.25 8.19
C ASP A 146 2.48 -7.69 8.12
N LEU A 147 3.42 -8.64 8.21
CA LEU A 147 3.25 -10.08 7.95
C LEU A 147 3.71 -10.95 9.12
#